data_AF-A0A426TZX3-F1
#
_entry.id   AF-A0A426TZX3-F1
#
_cell.length_a   1.000
_cell.length_b   1.000
_cell.length_c   1.000
_cell.angle_alpha   90.00
_cell.angle_beta   90.00
_cell.angle_gamma   90.00
#
_symmetry.space_group_name_H-M   'P 1'
#
loop_
_entity.id
_entity.type
_entity.pdbx_description
1 polymer ?
#
loop_
_entity_poly.entity_id
_entity_poly.type
_entity_poly.pdbx_seq_one_letter_code
_entity_poly.pdbx_strand_id
1 'polypeptide(L)'
;MNLTAVYVQDGEWIAAMIEEFPGIHSQGKTLEEARENLRDALQLMIKTHQEELQHELAEKSIVQREVFEPAPHTARGTSAALLASIEPWVGDDQRACLELVYATRTPIEVK
;
A
#
# COMPACT_ATOMS: atom_id res chain seq x y z
N MET A 1 -13.65 -3.63 8.37
CA MET A 1 -12.42 -2.82 8.32
C MET A 1 -12.66 -1.65 7.37
N ASN A 2 -12.41 -0.42 7.81
CA ASN A 2 -12.46 0.76 6.94
C ASN A 2 -11.03 1.11 6.55
N LEU A 3 -10.77 1.27 5.26
CA LEU A 3 -9.48 1.66 4.70
C LEU A 3 -9.63 2.98 3.95
N THR A 4 -8.57 3.76 3.94
CA THR A 4 -8.54 5.08 3.31
C THR A 4 -7.75 5.00 2.02
N ALA A 5 -8.45 5.09 0.89
CA ALA A 5 -7.82 5.18 -0.42
C ALA A 5 -7.48 6.65 -0.74
N VAL A 6 -6.21 6.90 -1.08
CA VAL A 6 -5.71 8.20 -1.51
C VAL A 6 -5.40 8.13 -3.00
N TYR A 7 -5.86 9.14 -3.73
CA TYR A 7 -5.65 9.28 -5.17
C TYR A 7 -4.94 10.59 -5.45
N VAL A 8 -3.89 10.55 -6.27
CA VAL A 8 -3.09 11.73 -6.61
C VAL A 8 -2.93 11.80 -8.12
N GLN A 9 -3.25 12.95 -8.70
CA GLN A 9 -3.03 13.22 -10.12
C GLN A 9 -1.53 13.44 -10.36
N ASP A 10 -0.96 12.71 -11.31
CA ASP A 10 0.41 12.91 -11.78
C ASP A 10 0.48 12.81 -13.31
N GLY A 11 0.66 13.95 -13.97
CA GLY A 11 0.57 14.05 -15.42
C GLY A 11 -0.76 13.49 -15.96
N GLU A 12 -0.68 12.51 -16.85
CA GLU A 12 -1.84 11.80 -17.42
C GLU A 12 -2.33 10.61 -16.58
N TRP A 13 -1.67 10.33 -15.45
CA TRP A 13 -1.95 9.18 -14.61
C TRP A 13 -2.56 9.62 -13.27
N ILE A 14 -3.28 8.70 -12.64
CA ILE A 14 -3.76 8.82 -11.28
C ILE A 14 -3.10 7.70 -10.48
N ALA A 15 -2.19 8.08 -9.59
CA ALA A 15 -1.61 7.17 -8.60
C ALA A 15 -2.61 6.95 -7.47
N ALA A 16 -2.64 5.73 -6.93
CA ALA A 16 -3.58 5.30 -5.91
C ALA A 16 -2.88 4.46 -4.83
N MET A 17 -3.25 4.65 -3.57
CA MET A 17 -2.65 3.94 -2.43
C MET A 17 -3.61 3.79 -1.25
N ILE A 18 -3.34 2.83 -0.36
CA ILE A 18 -4.04 2.68 0.93
C ILE A 18 -3.19 3.29 2.04
N GLU A 19 -3.71 4.31 2.73
CA GLU A 19 -2.97 5.06 3.75
C GLU A 19 -2.48 4.18 4.90
N GLU A 20 -3.28 3.19 5.29
CA GLU A 20 -2.99 2.28 6.40
C GLU A 20 -1.94 1.21 6.08
N PHE A 21 -1.67 0.96 4.79
CA PHE A 21 -0.79 -0.12 4.37
C PHE A 21 0.33 0.38 3.44
N PRO A 22 1.55 0.59 3.97
CA PRO A 22 2.70 0.89 3.12
C PRO A 22 2.91 -0.26 2.13
N GLY A 23 3.12 0.08 0.85
CA GLY A 23 3.36 -0.91 -0.20
C GLY A 23 2.12 -1.31 -1.01
N ILE A 24 0.90 -0.96 -0.60
CA ILE A 24 -0.28 -1.14 -1.48
C ILE A 24 -0.43 0.11 -2.34
N HIS A 25 -0.04 -0.02 -3.60
CA HIS A 25 -0.09 1.06 -4.57
C HIS A 25 -0.56 0.53 -5.92
N SER A 26 -1.16 1.42 -6.70
CA SER A 26 -1.61 1.15 -8.05
C SER A 26 -1.77 2.45 -8.82
N GLN A 27 -2.14 2.39 -10.09
CA GLN A 27 -2.43 3.57 -10.90
C GLN A 27 -3.41 3.28 -12.02
N GLY A 28 -3.94 4.33 -12.65
CA GLY A 28 -4.74 4.25 -13.87
C GLY A 28 -4.78 5.57 -14.62
N LYS A 29 -5.22 5.56 -15.88
CA LYS A 29 -5.47 6.78 -16.67
C LYS A 29 -6.76 7.48 -16.25
N THR A 30 -7.64 6.78 -15.55
CA THR A 30 -8.87 7.34 -14.97
C THR A 30 -9.01 7.01 -13.49
N LEU A 31 -9.86 7.76 -12.78
CA LEU A 31 -10.10 7.52 -11.35
C LEU A 31 -10.77 6.15 -11.11
N GLU A 32 -11.62 5.69 -12.04
CA GLU A 32 -12.24 4.37 -11.92
C GLU A 32 -11.20 3.27 -12.08
N GLU A 33 -10.37 3.36 -13.12
CA GLU A 33 -9.30 2.41 -13.38
C GLU A 33 -8.31 2.34 -12.20
N ALA A 34 -7.86 3.50 -11.70
CA ALA A 34 -6.97 3.55 -10.54
C ALA A 34 -7.62 2.93 -9.28
N ARG A 35 -8.94 3.06 -9.14
CA ARG A 35 -9.70 2.45 -8.03
C ARG A 35 -9.83 0.94 -8.17
N GLU A 36 -10.16 0.45 -9.36
CA GLU A 36 -10.25 -0.99 -9.65
C GLU A 36 -8.89 -1.64 -9.46
N ASN A 37 -7.84 -1.08 -10.06
CA ASN A 37 -6.49 -1.60 -9.92
C ASN A 37 -5.99 -1.56 -8.47
N LEU A 38 -6.39 -0.57 -7.67
CA LEU A 38 -6.05 -0.53 -6.23
C LEU A 38 -6.77 -1.63 -5.44
N ARG A 39 -8.03 -1.94 -5.77
CA ARG A 39 -8.75 -3.05 -5.13
C ARG A 39 -8.10 -4.39 -5.46
N ASP A 40 -7.70 -4.59 -6.70
CA ASP A 40 -7.03 -5.82 -7.13
C ASP A 40 -5.67 -5.98 -6.45
N ALA A 41 -4.88 -4.89 -6.36
CA ALA A 41 -3.62 -4.90 -5.63
C ALA A 41 -3.78 -5.25 -4.15
N LEU A 42 -4.80 -4.68 -3.48
CA LEU A 42 -5.13 -5.00 -2.09
C LEU A 42 -5.52 -6.47 -1.92
N GLN A 43 -6.40 -7.00 -2.80
CA GLN A 43 -6.83 -8.39 -2.75
C GLN A 43 -5.68 -9.36 -2.97
N LEU A 44 -4.81 -9.06 -3.94
CA LEU A 44 -3.63 -9.88 -4.23
C LEU A 44 -2.70 -9.93 -3.02
N MET A 45 -2.36 -8.78 -2.44
CA MET A 45 -1.46 -8.72 -1.29
C MET A 45 -2.02 -9.47 -0.08
N ILE A 46 -3.31 -9.29 0.25
CA ILE A 46 -3.97 -10.04 1.34
C ILE A 46 -3.91 -11.54 1.09
N LYS A 47 -4.25 -11.97 -0.12
CA LYS A 47 -4.28 -13.40 -0.47
C LYS A 47 -2.90 -14.03 -0.37
N THR A 48 -1.88 -13.40 -0.98
CA THR A 48 -0.50 -13.88 -0.92
C THR A 48 -0.01 -13.97 0.52
N HIS A 49 -0.23 -12.94 1.33
CA HIS A 49 0.19 -12.95 2.72
C HIS A 49 -0.54 -14.01 3.56
N GLN A 50 -1.83 -14.26 3.29
CA GLN A 50 -2.58 -15.33 3.95
C GLN A 50 -2.04 -16.71 3.59
N GLU A 51 -1.70 -16.95 2.32
CA GLU A 51 -1.12 -18.22 1.86
C GLU A 51 0.25 -18.47 2.49
N GLU A 52 1.12 -17.45 2.53
CA GLU A 52 2.42 -17.50 3.20
C GLU A 52 2.29 -17.80 4.70
N LEU A 53 1.40 -17.06 5.38
CA LEU A 53 1.17 -17.27 6.81
C LEU A 53 0.59 -18.66 7.10
N GLN A 54 -0.29 -19.19 6.25
CA GLN A 54 -0.80 -20.56 6.38
C GLN A 54 0.34 -21.58 6.30
N HIS A 55 1.29 -21.38 5.39
CA HIS A 55 2.46 -22.25 5.27
C HIS A 55 3.36 -22.17 6.51
N GLU A 56 3.65 -20.97 7.01
CA GLU A 56 4.49 -20.78 8.21
C GLU A 56 3.86 -21.29 9.51
N LEU A 57 2.53 -21.21 9.61
CA LEU A 57 1.79 -21.64 10.79
C LEU A 57 1.44 -23.14 10.78
N ALA A 58 1.68 -23.87 9.67
CA ALA A 58 1.25 -25.26 9.50
C ALA A 58 1.75 -26.20 10.61
N GLU A 59 2.94 -25.95 11.15
CA GLU A 59 3.57 -26.76 12.21
C GLU A 59 3.49 -26.10 13.60
N LYS A 60 2.83 -24.95 13.72
CA LYS A 60 2.76 -24.19 14.97
C LYS A 60 1.45 -24.50 15.73
N SER A 61 1.53 -24.53 17.05
CA SER A 61 0.33 -24.62 17.91
C SER A 61 -0.33 -23.24 18.01
N ILE A 62 -1.43 -23.05 17.30
CA ILE A 62 -2.18 -21.80 17.28
C ILE A 62 -3.08 -21.72 18.52
N VAL A 63 -2.91 -20.67 19.32
CA VAL A 63 -3.67 -20.46 20.56
C VAL A 63 -5.08 -19.92 20.30
N GLN A 64 -5.22 -18.98 19.36
CA GLN A 64 -6.51 -18.33 19.02
C GLN A 64 -6.48 -17.78 17.60
N ARG A 65 -7.65 -17.76 16.94
CA ARG A 65 -7.94 -16.97 15.74
C ARG A 65 -9.25 -16.24 15.97
N GLU A 66 -9.26 -14.94 15.70
CA GLU A 66 -10.46 -14.11 15.82
C GLU A 66 -10.48 -13.04 14.73
N VAL A 67 -11.67 -12.50 14.46
CA VAL A 67 -11.79 -11.28 13.67
C VAL A 67 -11.40 -10.12 14.57
N PHE A 68 -10.32 -9.43 14.22
CA PHE A 68 -9.87 -8.25 14.93
C PHE A 68 -10.41 -6.99 14.24
N GLU A 69 -11.24 -6.23 14.94
CA GLU A 69 -11.74 -4.93 14.48
C GLU A 69 -10.85 -3.82 15.07
N PRO A 70 -9.97 -3.19 14.27
CA PRO A 70 -9.17 -2.08 14.75
C PRO A 70 -10.05 -0.87 15.05
N ALA A 71 -9.66 -0.07 16.03
CA ALA A 71 -10.30 1.22 16.30
C ALA A 71 -10.31 2.08 15.02
N PRO A 72 -11.37 2.89 14.79
CA PRO A 72 -11.45 3.72 13.60
C PRO A 72 -10.24 4.64 13.50
N HIS A 73 -9.57 4.60 12.35
CA HIS A 73 -8.43 5.46 12.07
C HIS A 73 -8.93 6.91 11.96
N THR A 74 -8.52 7.77 12.89
CA THR A 74 -8.93 9.20 12.94
C THR A 74 -7.79 10.16 12.58
N ALA A 75 -6.60 9.64 12.26
CA ALA A 75 -5.44 10.44 11.95
C ALA A 75 -5.37 10.77 10.45
N ARG A 76 -5.51 12.06 10.11
CA ARG A 76 -5.16 12.63 8.77
C ARG A 76 -3.65 12.83 8.62
N GLY A 77 -2.86 11.89 9.13
CA GLY A 77 -1.40 11.98 9.13
C GLY A 77 -0.88 11.26 7.90
N THR A 78 -0.51 12.01 6.86
CA THR A 78 0.00 11.46 5.61
C THR A 78 1.09 10.43 5.88
N SER A 79 0.80 9.16 5.60
CA SER A 79 1.70 7.99 5.63
C SER A 79 2.90 8.08 4.67
N ALA A 80 3.16 9.27 4.12
CA ALA A 80 4.26 9.55 3.22
C ALA A 80 5.65 9.29 3.85
N ALA A 81 5.77 9.40 5.18
CA ALA A 81 7.05 9.20 5.86
C ALA A 81 7.51 7.73 5.93
N LEU A 82 6.61 6.74 5.74
CA LEU A 82 7.00 5.32 5.74
C LEU A 82 7.51 4.82 4.38
N LEU A 83 7.31 5.62 3.32
CA LEU A 83 7.60 5.29 1.92
C LEU A 83 9.11 5.21 1.60
N ALA A 84 9.99 5.62 2.52
CA ALA A 84 11.43 5.65 2.30
C ALA A 84 12.15 4.30 2.52
N SER A 85 11.49 3.28 3.07
CA SER A 85 12.15 2.08 3.61
C SER A 85 11.84 0.75 2.90
N ILE A 86 11.09 0.74 1.80
CA ILE A 86 10.74 -0.49 1.08
C ILE A 86 11.12 -0.33 -0.40
N GLU A 87 12.13 -1.11 -0.79
CA GLU A 87 12.84 -1.16 -2.09
C GLU A 87 11.98 -1.61 -3.30
N PRO A 88 12.47 -1.46 -4.55
CA PRO A 88 11.67 -1.10 -5.73
C PRO A 88 11.10 -2.29 -6.50
N TRP A 89 9.77 -2.36 -6.58
CA TRP A 89 9.05 -3.16 -7.57
C TRP A 89 8.19 -2.24 -8.43
N VAL A 90 8.80 -1.65 -9.46
CA VAL A 90 8.04 -0.88 -10.45
C VAL A 90 8.76 -1.00 -11.79
N GLY A 91 8.11 -1.67 -12.76
CA GLY A 91 8.50 -1.55 -14.18
C GLY A 91 8.19 -0.14 -14.70
N ASP A 92 8.76 0.26 -15.84
CA ASP A 92 8.68 1.62 -16.39
C ASP A 92 7.27 2.25 -16.44
N ASP A 93 6.22 1.42 -16.41
CA ASP A 93 4.83 1.85 -16.45
C ASP A 93 4.32 2.44 -15.12
N GLN A 94 4.93 2.19 -13.94
CA GLN A 94 4.43 2.71 -12.64
C GLN A 94 5.19 3.91 -12.05
N ARG A 95 5.88 4.67 -12.90
CA ARG A 95 6.74 5.80 -12.51
C ARG A 95 6.02 6.89 -11.71
N ALA A 96 4.72 7.11 -11.98
CA ALA A 96 3.92 8.11 -11.28
C ALA A 96 3.75 7.81 -9.79
N CYS A 97 3.57 6.52 -9.44
CA CYS A 97 3.55 6.09 -8.05
C CYS A 97 4.91 6.32 -7.37
N LEU A 98 6.02 6.06 -8.08
CA LEU A 98 7.36 6.26 -7.53
C LEU A 98 7.66 7.74 -7.25
N GLU A 99 7.30 8.67 -8.13
CA GLU A 99 7.63 10.09 -7.93
C GLU A 99 6.93 10.67 -6.69
N LEU A 100 5.69 10.25 -6.40
CA LEU A 100 4.98 10.64 -5.18
C LEU A 100 5.53 9.97 -3.91
N VAL A 101 5.96 8.72 -4.02
CA VAL A 101 6.68 8.00 -2.96
C VAL A 101 8.01 8.69 -2.63
N TYR A 102 8.75 9.15 -3.64
CA TYR A 102 10.08 9.75 -3.46
C TYR A 102 10.07 11.28 -3.21
N ALA A 103 9.06 12.03 -3.64
CA ALA A 103 8.96 13.48 -3.46
C ALA A 103 8.79 13.91 -1.99
N THR A 104 8.49 12.97 -1.09
CA THR A 104 8.32 13.23 0.34
C THR A 104 9.59 12.98 1.16
N ARG A 105 10.72 12.68 0.50
CA ARG A 105 12.04 12.62 1.14
C ARG A 105 12.47 14.02 1.60
N THR A 106 12.56 14.22 2.91
CA THR A 106 13.51 15.19 3.47
C THR A 106 14.93 14.72 3.12
N PRO A 107 15.86 15.62 2.73
CA PRO A 107 17.22 15.21 2.43
C PRO A 107 17.88 14.72 3.72
N ILE A 108 18.21 13.43 3.78
CA ILE A 108 19.11 12.90 4.80
C ILE A 108 20.53 13.10 4.24
N GLU A 109 21.27 14.07 4.77
CA GLU A 109 22.71 14.13 4.56
C GLU A 109 23.34 12.90 5.23
N VAL A 110 23.77 11.93 4.44
CA VAL A 110 24.62 10.84 4.90
C VAL A 110 26.06 11.30 4.74
N LYS A 111 26.78 11.35 5.86
CA LYS A 111 28.21 11.68 5.94
C LYS A 111 29.10 10.66 5.23
#